data_AF-A0AAW0JNS9-F1
#
_entry.id   AF-A0AAW0JNS9-F1
#
_cell.length_a   1.000
_cell.length_b   1.000
_cell.length_c   1.000
_cell.angle_alpha   90.00
_cell.angle_beta   90.00
_cell.angle_gamma   90.00
#
_symmetry.space_group_name_H-M   'P 1'
#
loop_
_entity.id
_entity.type
_entity.pdbx_description
1 polymer ?
#
loop_
_entity_poly.entity_id
_entity_poly.type
_entity_poly.pdbx_seq_one_letter_code
_entity_poly.pdbx_strand_id
1 'polypeptide(L)'
;MPAYPQEKVGVFVRRGKGGPLTVVEYSELDSSLASAINQQTGRLRFCWSNVCLHMFSLDFLNQVANGLEKDSIYHLAEKKIPSIHGHTMGLKLEQFIFDAFPYAPSTALFEVLREEEFAPVKNANGSNYDTPDSARLLVLRLHSRWVVAAGGFLTHSVPLYATGVEVSPLCSFAGENLEAICRGRTFHAPCEITF
;
A
#
# COMPACT_ATOMS: atom_id res chain seq x y z
N MET A 1 7.87 -4.52 -1.97
CA MET A 1 7.94 -5.82 -1.25
C MET A 1 7.27 -5.76 0.12
N PRO A 2 6.89 -6.91 0.72
CA PRO A 2 6.48 -6.95 2.12
C PRO A 2 7.60 -6.42 3.03
N ALA A 3 7.24 -5.64 4.05
CA ALA A 3 8.19 -5.17 5.05
C ALA A 3 8.69 -6.32 5.95
N TYR A 4 7.87 -7.35 6.13
CA TYR A 4 8.17 -8.59 6.86
C TYR A 4 7.25 -9.73 6.38
N PRO A 5 7.60 -11.01 6.62
CA PRO A 5 6.87 -12.14 6.01
C PRO A 5 5.39 -12.26 6.42
N GLN A 6 5.02 -11.76 7.60
CA GLN A 6 3.65 -11.82 8.14
C GLN A 6 2.85 -10.52 7.90
N GLU A 7 3.33 -9.64 7.02
CA GLU A 7 2.57 -8.45 6.66
C GLU A 7 1.24 -8.85 6.02
N LYS A 8 0.14 -8.25 6.48
CA LYS A 8 -1.22 -8.54 6.01
C LYS A 8 -1.51 -7.85 4.68
N VAL A 9 -0.85 -8.35 3.64
CA VAL A 9 -0.97 -7.91 2.24
C VAL A 9 -1.12 -9.11 1.34
N GLY A 10 -2.04 -9.03 0.37
CA GLY A 10 -2.08 -10.00 -0.72
C GLY A 10 -0.79 -9.96 -1.54
N VAL A 11 -0.43 -11.08 -2.15
CA VAL A 11 0.75 -11.20 -3.00
C VAL A 11 0.37 -11.60 -4.42
N PHE A 12 0.99 -10.96 -5.40
CA PHE A 12 0.85 -11.34 -6.80
C PHE A 12 1.54 -12.67 -7.05
N VAL A 13 0.81 -13.59 -7.68
CA VAL A 13 1.30 -14.90 -8.07
C VAL A 13 0.89 -15.21 -9.50
N ARG A 14 1.67 -16.05 -10.16
CA ARG A 14 1.26 -16.67 -11.43
C ARG A 14 0.78 -18.09 -11.15
N ARG A 15 -0.46 -18.42 -11.50
CA ARG A 15 -1.03 -19.75 -11.29
C ARG A 15 -0.52 -20.70 -12.38
N GLY A 16 0.45 -21.55 -12.04
CA GLY A 16 1.07 -22.49 -12.99
C GLY A 16 2.00 -21.81 -14.01
N LYS A 17 2.62 -22.62 -14.88
CA LYS A 17 3.57 -22.12 -15.89
C LYS A 17 2.81 -21.44 -17.03
N GLY A 18 2.91 -20.12 -17.12
CA GLY A 18 2.25 -19.33 -18.17
C GLY A 18 0.76 -19.05 -17.92
N GLY A 19 0.23 -19.42 -16.75
CA GLY A 19 -1.15 -19.09 -16.39
C GLY A 19 -1.35 -17.62 -15.99
N PRO A 20 -2.58 -17.24 -15.62
CA PRO A 20 -2.92 -15.85 -15.32
C PRO A 20 -2.18 -15.34 -14.08
N LEU A 21 -2.02 -14.02 -14.04
CA LEU A 21 -1.63 -13.34 -12.82
C LEU A 21 -2.85 -13.21 -11.91
N THR A 22 -2.69 -13.59 -10.64
CA THR A 22 -3.73 -13.48 -9.62
C THR A 22 -3.13 -12.89 -8.35
N VAL A 23 -3.97 -12.48 -7.41
CA VAL A 23 -3.56 -12.17 -6.04
C VAL A 23 -3.96 -13.35 -5.16
N VAL A 24 -3.06 -13.76 -4.27
CA VAL A 24 -3.40 -14.64 -3.16
C VAL A 24 -3.44 -13.79 -1.92
N GLU A 25 -4.59 -13.76 -1.24
CA GLU A 25 -4.74 -12.98 -0.02
C GLU A 25 -3.94 -13.58 1.13
N TYR A 26 -3.51 -12.73 2.07
CA TYR A 26 -2.66 -13.17 3.17
C TYR A 26 -3.34 -14.23 4.06
N SER A 27 -4.68 -14.22 4.12
CA SER A 27 -5.47 -15.22 4.86
C SER A 27 -5.54 -16.57 4.15
N GLU A 28 -5.18 -16.64 2.88
CA GLU A 28 -5.21 -17.83 2.04
C GLU A 28 -3.80 -18.40 1.79
N LEU A 29 -2.76 -17.73 2.27
CA LEU A 29 -1.37 -18.13 2.10
C LEU A 29 -0.86 -18.89 3.33
N ASP A 30 -0.41 -20.13 3.13
CA ASP A 30 0.21 -20.92 4.20
C ASP A 30 1.45 -20.22 4.77
N SER A 31 1.64 -20.34 6.09
CA SER A 31 2.75 -19.68 6.80
C SER A 31 4.14 -20.08 6.28
N SER A 32 4.28 -21.33 5.82
CA SER A 32 5.51 -21.85 5.19
C SER A 32 5.81 -21.18 3.85
N LEU A 33 4.77 -20.87 3.06
CA LEU A 33 4.89 -20.15 1.79
C LEU A 33 5.13 -18.66 2.03
N ALA A 34 4.44 -18.06 2.99
CA ALA A 34 4.62 -16.65 3.36
C ALA A 34 6.07 -16.33 3.80
N SER A 35 6.74 -17.30 4.43
CA SER A 35 8.14 -17.17 4.89
C SER A 35 9.17 -17.80 3.93
N ALA A 36 8.74 -18.30 2.77
CA ALA A 36 9.63 -18.98 1.84
C ALA A 36 10.64 -18.00 1.24
N ILE A 37 11.92 -18.38 1.25
CA ILE A 37 13.02 -17.58 0.69
C ILE A 37 13.44 -18.11 -0.68
N ASN A 38 13.63 -17.20 -1.63
CA ASN A 38 14.30 -17.51 -2.88
C ASN A 38 15.81 -17.60 -2.63
N GLN A 39 16.37 -18.81 -2.74
CA GLN A 39 17.78 -19.08 -2.41
C GLN A 39 18.80 -18.31 -3.27
N GLN A 40 18.43 -17.88 -4.48
CA GLN A 40 19.33 -17.13 -5.36
C GLN A 40 19.40 -15.65 -5.00
N THR A 41 18.26 -15.08 -4.58
CA THR A 41 18.14 -13.64 -4.31
C THR A 41 18.22 -13.30 -2.83
N GLY A 42 18.03 -14.27 -1.93
CA GLY A 42 17.92 -14.07 -0.48
C GLY A 42 16.64 -13.36 -0.05
N ARG A 43 15.74 -13.02 -0.99
CA ARG A 43 14.47 -12.32 -0.73
C ARG A 43 13.34 -13.32 -0.53
N LEU A 44 12.21 -12.85 -0.02
CA LEU A 44 10.97 -13.62 -0.01
C LEU A 44 10.63 -14.11 -1.42
N ARG A 45 10.23 -15.36 -1.54
CA ARG A 45 9.81 -15.97 -2.81
C ARG A 45 8.55 -15.29 -3.36
N PHE A 46 7.66 -14.88 -2.48
CA PHE A 46 6.45 -14.10 -2.80
C PHE A 46 6.61 -12.67 -2.28
N CYS A 47 7.38 -11.86 -3.03
CA CYS A 47 7.76 -10.50 -2.63
C CYS A 47 6.99 -9.39 -3.35
N TRP A 48 6.05 -9.72 -4.24
CA TRP A 48 5.25 -8.75 -4.97
C TRP A 48 3.93 -8.48 -4.24
N SER A 49 3.93 -7.56 -3.29
CA SER A 49 2.74 -7.19 -2.51
C SER A 49 1.75 -6.38 -3.35
N ASN A 50 0.46 -6.70 -3.19
CA ASN A 50 -0.63 -5.89 -3.70
C ASN A 50 -0.92 -4.74 -2.73
N VAL A 51 -0.64 -3.51 -3.15
CA VAL A 51 -0.95 -2.28 -2.39
C VAL A 51 -2.30 -1.65 -2.80
N CYS A 52 -3.10 -2.36 -3.60
CA CYS A 52 -4.39 -1.92 -4.11
C CYS A 52 -4.33 -0.63 -4.97
N LEU A 53 -3.23 -0.43 -5.69
CA LEU A 53 -3.09 0.60 -6.72
C LEU A 53 -3.06 -0.09 -8.09
N HIS A 54 -4.13 0.05 -8.86
CA HIS A 54 -4.31 -0.64 -10.15
C HIS A 54 -4.64 0.37 -11.24
N MET A 55 -4.15 0.11 -12.45
CA MET A 55 -4.47 0.88 -13.65
C MET A 55 -5.15 -0.05 -14.66
N PHE A 56 -6.31 0.36 -15.16
CA PHE A 56 -7.13 -0.40 -16.09
C PHE A 56 -7.41 0.41 -17.35
N SER A 57 -7.46 -0.26 -18.51
CA SER A 57 -8.05 0.36 -19.70
C SER A 57 -9.57 0.39 -19.58
N LEU A 58 -10.22 1.37 -20.22
CA LEU A 58 -11.67 1.46 -20.24
C LEU A 58 -12.31 0.24 -20.92
N ASP A 59 -11.72 -0.27 -22.00
CA ASP A 59 -12.19 -1.46 -22.69
C ASP A 59 -12.20 -2.69 -21.79
N PHE A 60 -11.15 -2.86 -20.97
CA PHE A 60 -11.09 -3.93 -20.00
C PHE A 60 -12.19 -3.79 -18.93
N LEU A 61 -12.39 -2.59 -18.37
CA LEU A 61 -13.47 -2.35 -17.41
C LEU A 61 -14.86 -2.62 -18.00
N ASN A 62 -15.09 -2.24 -19.27
CA ASN A 62 -16.33 -2.52 -19.98
C ASN A 62 -16.54 -4.03 -20.19
N GLN A 63 -15.49 -4.76 -20.56
CA GLN A 63 -15.54 -6.22 -20.67
C GLN A 63 -15.87 -6.84 -19.31
N VAL A 64 -15.24 -6.37 -18.23
CA VAL A 64 -15.46 -6.87 -16.87
C VAL A 64 -16.91 -6.63 -16.45
N ALA A 65 -17.40 -5.39 -16.54
CA ALA A 65 -18.75 -5.03 -16.10
C ALA A 65 -19.85 -5.79 -16.85
N ASN A 66 -19.68 -6.04 -18.16
CA ASN A 66 -20.69 -6.71 -18.98
C ASN A 66 -20.55 -8.25 -19.01
N GLY A 67 -19.40 -8.78 -18.57
CA GLY A 67 -19.04 -10.19 -18.76
C GLY A 67 -18.87 -10.98 -17.46
N LEU A 68 -18.47 -10.35 -16.35
CA LEU A 68 -18.00 -11.08 -15.15
C LEU A 68 -19.06 -11.45 -14.11
N GLU A 69 -20.31 -10.99 -14.24
CA GLU A 69 -21.34 -11.35 -13.24
C GLU A 69 -21.58 -12.88 -13.18
N LYS A 70 -21.31 -13.59 -14.29
CA LYS A 70 -21.54 -15.04 -14.41
C LYS A 70 -20.52 -15.91 -13.68
N ASP A 71 -19.30 -15.41 -13.47
CA ASP A 71 -18.16 -16.17 -12.93
C ASP A 71 -17.68 -15.62 -11.58
N SER A 72 -18.49 -14.79 -10.93
CA SER A 72 -18.16 -14.17 -9.66
C SER A 72 -17.94 -15.22 -8.56
N ILE A 73 -16.74 -15.21 -7.99
CA ILE A 73 -16.40 -16.02 -6.81
C ILE A 73 -16.54 -15.11 -5.59
N TYR A 74 -17.37 -15.52 -4.63
CA TYR A 74 -17.44 -14.86 -3.34
C TYR A 74 -16.41 -15.44 -2.39
N HIS A 75 -15.57 -14.58 -1.83
CA HIS A 75 -14.75 -14.88 -0.68
C HIS A 75 -15.63 -14.84 0.58
N LEU A 76 -15.59 -15.91 1.36
CA LEU A 76 -16.42 -16.08 2.54
C LEU A 76 -15.65 -15.66 3.79
N ALA A 77 -16.22 -14.76 4.57
CA ALA A 77 -15.70 -14.36 5.86
C ALA A 77 -16.73 -14.62 6.97
N GLU A 78 -16.40 -15.50 7.91
CA GLU A 78 -17.21 -15.67 9.12
C GLU A 78 -17.12 -14.41 10.00
N LYS A 79 -18.27 -13.88 10.37
CA LYS A 79 -18.38 -12.67 11.21
C LYS A 79 -19.39 -12.90 12.33
N LYS A 80 -19.08 -12.29 13.47
CA LYS A 80 -20.05 -12.07 14.55
C LYS A 80 -20.87 -10.83 14.20
N ILE A 81 -22.12 -11.02 13.81
CA ILE A 81 -23.00 -10.00 13.25
C ILE A 81 -23.97 -9.51 14.34
N PRO A 82 -24.01 -8.20 14.66
CA PRO A 82 -25.02 -7.63 15.54
C PRO A 82 -26.44 -7.83 14.98
N SER A 83 -27.39 -8.20 15.84
CA SER A 83 -28.79 -8.39 15.49
C SER A 83 -29.72 -7.88 16.60
N ILE A 84 -31.03 -7.84 16.33
CA ILE A 84 -32.03 -7.45 17.34
C ILE A 84 -32.07 -8.38 18.57
N HIS A 85 -31.48 -9.58 18.46
CA HIS A 85 -31.39 -10.57 19.54
C HIS A 85 -29.97 -10.67 20.13
N GLY A 86 -29.11 -9.67 19.91
CA GLY A 86 -27.72 -9.65 20.37
C GLY A 86 -26.74 -9.86 19.23
N HIS A 87 -26.08 -11.02 19.17
CA HIS A 87 -25.14 -11.34 18.09
C HIS A 87 -25.41 -12.74 17.54
N THR A 88 -25.27 -12.89 16.23
CA THR A 88 -25.30 -14.18 15.54
C THR A 88 -24.02 -14.41 14.77
N MET A 89 -23.62 -15.67 14.60
CA MET A 89 -22.60 -16.02 13.62
C MET A 89 -23.24 -16.03 12.22
N GLY A 90 -22.51 -15.53 11.23
CA GLY A 90 -22.94 -15.53 9.84
C GLY A 90 -21.77 -15.36 8.88
N LEU A 91 -22.05 -15.55 7.59
CA LEU A 91 -21.08 -15.38 6.51
C LEU A 91 -21.29 -14.03 5.84
N LYS A 92 -20.20 -13.27 5.71
CA LYS A 92 -20.10 -12.13 4.79
C LYS A 92 -19.51 -12.63 3.48
N LEU A 93 -20.15 -12.29 2.37
CA LEU A 93 -19.70 -12.60 1.02
C LEU A 93 -19.05 -11.34 0.45
N GLU A 94 -17.80 -11.45 0.01
CA GLU A 94 -17.03 -10.33 -0.55
C GLU A 94 -16.49 -10.72 -1.94
N GLN A 95 -16.44 -9.75 -2.85
CA GLN A 95 -15.68 -9.86 -4.10
C GLN A 95 -14.48 -8.93 -3.97
N PHE A 96 -13.34 -9.32 -4.55
CA PHE A 96 -12.17 -8.47 -4.57
C PHE A 96 -11.91 -7.90 -5.96
N ILE A 97 -11.48 -6.63 -6.01
CA ILE A 97 -11.23 -5.94 -7.29
C ILE A 97 -10.21 -6.67 -8.17
N PHE A 98 -9.26 -7.37 -7.55
CA PHE A 98 -8.21 -8.12 -8.23
C PHE A 98 -8.65 -9.50 -8.74
N ASP A 99 -9.87 -9.95 -8.44
CA ASP A 99 -10.45 -11.16 -9.05
C ASP A 99 -10.72 -10.95 -10.55
N ALA A 100 -10.66 -9.71 -11.03
CA ALA A 100 -10.73 -9.36 -12.44
C ALA A 100 -9.41 -9.64 -13.21
N PHE A 101 -8.26 -9.77 -12.54
CA PHE A 101 -6.96 -9.91 -13.22
C PHE A 101 -6.82 -11.11 -14.16
N PRO A 102 -7.39 -12.31 -13.87
CA PRO A 102 -7.37 -13.43 -14.80
C PRO A 102 -7.96 -13.14 -16.17
N TYR A 103 -8.85 -12.15 -16.26
CA TYR A 103 -9.54 -11.78 -17.50
C TYR A 103 -8.76 -10.75 -18.32
N ALA A 104 -7.69 -10.17 -17.77
CA ALA A 104 -6.88 -9.20 -18.48
C ALA A 104 -6.09 -9.90 -19.60
N PRO A 105 -6.17 -9.43 -20.86
CA PRO A 105 -5.43 -10.03 -21.97
C PRO A 105 -3.91 -9.86 -21.79
N SER A 106 -3.50 -8.84 -21.03
CA SER A 106 -2.12 -8.60 -20.65
C SER A 106 -2.07 -7.89 -19.31
N THR A 107 -1.04 -8.18 -18.51
CA THR A 107 -0.80 -7.51 -17.23
C THR A 107 0.67 -7.19 -17.07
N ALA A 108 0.97 -6.02 -16.51
CA ALA A 108 2.29 -5.63 -16.05
C ALA A 108 2.25 -5.38 -14.54
N LEU A 109 3.35 -5.68 -13.87
CA LEU A 109 3.55 -5.32 -12.48
C LEU A 109 4.57 -4.19 -12.41
N PHE A 110 4.27 -3.19 -11.60
CA PHE A 110 5.13 -2.04 -11.38
C PHE A 110 5.50 -1.97 -9.90
N GLU A 111 6.79 -2.14 -9.59
CA GLU A 111 7.29 -2.04 -8.23
C GLU A 111 7.65 -0.59 -7.91
N VAL A 112 7.29 -0.15 -6.70
CA VAL A 112 7.58 1.17 -6.17
C VAL A 112 8.28 1.08 -4.81
N LEU A 113 8.91 2.18 -4.40
CA LEU A 113 9.46 2.33 -3.06
C LEU A 113 8.32 2.55 -2.06
N ARG A 114 8.26 1.72 -1.01
CA ARG A 114 7.18 1.74 -0.03
C ARG A 114 7.12 3.09 0.69
N GLU A 115 8.28 3.59 1.09
CA GLU A 115 8.46 4.84 1.81
C GLU A 115 8.08 6.09 1.00
N GLU A 116 7.79 5.94 -0.29
CA GLU A 116 7.35 7.02 -1.17
C GLU A 116 5.86 6.90 -1.53
N GLU A 117 5.33 5.67 -1.63
CA GLU A 117 4.01 5.44 -2.24
C GLU A 117 3.00 4.71 -1.33
N PHE A 118 3.40 4.20 -0.15
CA PHE A 118 2.52 3.35 0.65
C PHE A 118 2.61 3.57 2.17
N ALA A 119 1.62 4.27 2.71
CA ALA A 119 1.42 4.54 4.14
C ALA A 119 -0.04 4.28 4.57
N PRO A 120 -0.44 2.99 4.71
CA PRO A 120 -1.84 2.65 4.98
C PRO A 120 -2.29 3.04 6.39
N VAL A 121 -3.56 3.40 6.53
CA VAL A 121 -4.24 3.64 7.82
C VAL A 121 -5.34 2.61 7.99
N LYS A 122 -5.07 1.59 8.81
CA LYS A 122 -5.95 0.43 9.06
C LYS A 122 -6.34 0.28 10.53
N ASN A 123 -5.50 0.74 11.45
CA ASN A 123 -5.66 0.54 12.89
C ASN A 123 -5.72 1.88 13.65
N ALA A 124 -6.31 1.88 14.83
CA ALA A 124 -6.30 3.05 15.71
C ALA A 124 -4.90 3.29 16.32
N ASN A 125 -4.61 4.54 16.70
CA ASN A 125 -3.42 4.89 17.48
C ASN A 125 -3.37 4.06 18.78
N GLY A 126 -2.17 3.63 19.18
CA GLY A 126 -1.95 2.62 20.22
C GLY A 126 -1.73 1.21 19.67
N SER A 127 -2.03 0.96 18.40
CA SER A 127 -1.57 -0.24 17.68
C SER A 127 -0.12 -0.08 17.20
N ASN A 128 0.54 -1.20 16.89
CA ASN A 128 1.96 -1.22 16.52
C ASN A 128 2.26 -0.77 15.07
N TYR A 129 1.28 -0.78 14.17
CA TYR A 129 1.46 -0.52 12.73
C TYR A 129 0.18 -0.03 12.06
N ASP A 130 0.32 0.56 10.87
CA ASP A 130 -0.76 1.05 10.01
C ASP A 130 -1.78 1.95 10.75
N THR A 131 -1.27 2.85 11.58
CA THR A 131 -2.06 3.82 12.36
C THR A 131 -1.99 5.23 11.75
N PRO A 132 -2.92 6.15 12.11
CA PRO A 132 -2.79 7.56 11.76
C PRO A 132 -1.42 8.17 12.09
N ASP A 133 -0.87 7.88 13.27
CA ASP A 133 0.46 8.38 13.66
C ASP A 133 1.57 7.81 12.77
N SER A 134 1.52 6.51 12.44
CA SER A 134 2.51 5.90 11.56
C SER A 134 2.47 6.47 10.15
N ALA A 135 1.28 6.71 9.60
CA ALA A 135 1.11 7.29 8.27
C ALA A 135 1.60 8.74 8.23
N ARG A 136 1.23 9.55 9.24
CA ARG A 136 1.74 10.93 9.39
C ARG A 136 3.27 10.95 9.39
N LEU A 137 3.90 10.07 10.17
CA LEU A 137 5.37 10.03 10.24
C LEU A 137 6.03 9.61 8.92
N LEU A 138 5.41 8.70 8.16
CA LEU A 138 5.93 8.31 6.83
C LEU A 138 5.90 9.49 5.85
N VAL A 139 4.79 10.24 5.81
CA VAL A 139 4.65 11.45 4.97
C VAL A 139 5.66 12.53 5.38
N LEU A 140 5.76 12.83 6.68
CA LEU A 140 6.73 13.82 7.18
C LEU A 140 8.18 13.44 6.86
N ARG A 141 8.52 12.14 6.88
CA ARG A 141 9.85 11.65 6.50
C ARG A 141 10.09 11.77 4.99
N LEU A 142 9.10 11.46 4.17
CA LEU A 142 9.16 11.66 2.72
C LEU A 142 9.45 13.14 2.39
N HIS A 143 8.64 14.05 2.93
CA HIS A 143 8.77 15.48 2.72
C HIS A 143 10.10 16.04 3.28
N SER A 144 10.56 15.54 4.42
CA SER A 144 11.89 15.89 4.96
C SER A 144 13.02 15.50 4.00
N ARG A 145 12.92 14.33 3.33
CA ARG A 145 13.88 13.92 2.29
C ARG A 145 13.81 14.85 1.08
N TRP A 146 12.62 15.28 0.66
CA TRP A 146 12.45 16.23 -0.44
C TRP A 146 13.12 17.57 -0.14
N VAL A 147 12.94 18.13 1.06
CA VAL A 147 13.58 19.40 1.46
C VAL A 147 15.10 19.30 1.40
N VAL A 148 15.67 18.20 1.91
CA VAL A 148 17.13 17.97 1.88
C VAL A 148 17.62 17.78 0.43
N ALA A 149 16.90 17.02 -0.39
CA ALA A 149 17.23 16.83 -1.81
C ALA A 149 17.20 18.14 -2.60
N ALA A 150 16.28 19.06 -2.25
CA ALA A 150 16.17 20.39 -2.84
C ALA A 150 17.23 21.40 -2.33
N GLY A 151 18.17 20.96 -1.47
CA GLY A 151 19.26 21.77 -0.93
C GLY A 151 18.90 22.58 0.32
N GLY A 152 17.81 22.24 1.01
CA GLY A 152 17.46 22.78 2.31
C GLY A 152 18.11 22.02 3.47
N PHE A 153 18.15 22.65 4.64
CA PHE A 153 18.68 22.07 5.87
C PHE A 153 17.55 21.91 6.89
N LEU A 154 17.58 20.83 7.66
CA LEU A 154 16.60 20.58 8.73
C LEU A 154 17.25 20.76 10.10
N THR A 155 16.58 21.50 10.97
CA THR A 155 16.87 21.55 12.41
C THR A 155 15.64 21.10 13.19
N HIS A 156 15.83 20.63 14.42
CA HIS A 156 14.73 20.07 15.19
C HIS A 156 15.00 20.15 16.70
N SER A 157 13.97 20.52 17.47
CA SER A 157 14.01 20.46 18.94
C SER A 157 13.59 19.10 19.51
N VAL A 158 12.99 18.26 18.67
CA VAL A 158 12.58 16.89 19.00
C VAL A 158 13.11 15.94 17.92
N PRO A 159 13.30 14.64 18.20
CA PRO A 159 13.90 13.75 17.22
C PRO A 159 13.08 13.66 15.91
N LEU A 160 13.75 13.70 14.76
CA LEU A 160 13.10 13.58 13.43
C LEU A 160 12.35 12.26 13.21
N TYR A 161 12.59 11.23 14.03
CA TYR A 161 11.76 10.04 13.97
C TYR A 161 10.33 10.26 14.50
N ALA A 162 10.09 11.40 15.19
CA ALA A 162 8.83 11.80 15.81
C ALA A 162 8.24 13.11 15.24
N THR A 163 8.91 13.75 14.28
CA THR A 163 8.47 15.01 13.64
C THR A 163 9.06 15.15 12.24
N GLY A 164 8.70 16.19 11.49
CA GLY A 164 9.35 16.51 10.22
C GLY A 164 8.81 17.78 9.61
N VAL A 165 9.03 17.92 8.30
CA VAL A 165 8.45 18.98 7.49
C VAL A 165 7.27 18.41 6.72
N GLU A 166 6.18 19.16 6.62
CA GLU A 166 5.09 18.87 5.69
C GLU A 166 5.18 19.80 4.48
N VAL A 167 5.09 19.24 3.27
CA VAL A 167 5.06 20.00 2.02
C VAL A 167 3.66 19.86 1.45
N SER A 168 3.00 20.98 1.20
CA SER A 168 1.69 20.98 0.57
C SER A 168 1.77 20.36 -0.83
N PRO A 169 0.81 19.50 -1.23
CA PRO A 169 0.74 18.98 -2.60
C PRO A 169 0.61 20.07 -3.68
N LEU A 170 0.21 21.30 -3.30
CA LEU A 170 0.18 22.45 -4.22
C LEU A 170 1.56 23.05 -4.49
N CYS A 171 2.53 22.81 -3.61
CA CYS A 171 3.92 23.21 -3.79
C CYS A 171 4.70 22.17 -4.59
N SER A 172 4.45 20.88 -4.31
CA SER A 172 5.18 19.76 -4.89
C SER A 172 4.36 18.48 -4.80
N PHE A 173 4.24 17.75 -5.91
CA PHE A 173 3.53 16.47 -5.96
C PHE A 173 4.42 15.29 -5.55
N ALA A 174 5.68 15.27 -6.01
CA ALA A 174 6.64 14.18 -5.81
C ALA A 174 8.04 14.66 -5.44
N GLY A 175 8.17 15.87 -4.90
CA GLY A 175 9.43 16.49 -4.47
C GLY A 175 10.05 17.47 -5.47
N GLU A 176 9.44 17.65 -6.64
CA GLU A 176 9.84 18.66 -7.64
C GLU A 176 9.51 20.10 -7.21
N ASN A 177 10.13 21.09 -7.87
CA ASN A 177 9.88 22.53 -7.70
C ASN A 177 10.18 23.11 -6.29
N LEU A 178 10.91 22.37 -5.46
CA LEU A 178 11.24 22.80 -4.10
C LEU A 178 12.54 23.61 -4.02
N GLU A 179 13.42 23.59 -5.02
CA GLU A 179 14.73 24.23 -4.95
C GLU A 179 14.63 25.75 -4.72
N ALA A 180 13.68 26.42 -5.36
CA ALA A 180 13.45 27.86 -5.18
C ALA A 180 13.03 28.20 -3.75
N ILE A 181 12.36 27.27 -3.07
CA ILE A 181 11.86 27.44 -1.71
C ILE A 181 12.90 26.99 -0.68
N CYS A 182 13.65 25.92 -0.95
CA CYS A 182 14.46 25.22 0.04
C CYS A 182 15.95 25.54 -0.01
N ARG A 183 16.51 25.84 -1.20
CA ARG A 183 17.96 25.92 -1.39
C ARG A 183 18.62 26.94 -0.46
N GLY A 184 19.55 26.47 0.36
CA GLY A 184 20.31 27.31 1.29
C GLY A 184 19.52 27.80 2.51
N ARG A 185 18.27 27.35 2.69
CA ARG A 185 17.41 27.71 3.82
C ARG A 185 17.37 26.61 4.86
N THR A 186 17.19 27.01 6.12
CA THR A 186 17.04 26.10 7.26
C THR A 186 15.59 26.07 7.72
N PHE A 187 15.03 24.88 7.86
CA PHE A 187 13.66 24.62 8.32
C PHE A 187 13.70 23.96 9.70
N HIS A 188 13.04 24.58 10.67
CA HIS A 188 12.99 24.07 12.03
C HIS A 188 11.72 23.25 12.25
N ALA A 189 11.84 21.92 12.34
CA ALA A 189 10.73 21.00 12.51
C ALA A 189 10.11 21.05 13.94
N PRO A 190 8.78 20.89 14.09
CA PRO A 190 7.78 20.72 13.03
C PRO A 190 7.53 22.04 12.27
N CYS A 191 7.43 21.96 10.94
CA CYS A 191 7.02 23.10 10.12
C CYS A 191 6.34 22.63 8.83
N GLU A 192 5.72 23.58 8.14
CA GLU A 192 4.98 23.35 6.90
C GLU A 192 5.50 24.27 5.79
N ILE A 193 5.53 23.77 4.56
CA ILE A 193 5.80 24.54 3.34
C ILE A 193 4.50 24.60 2.53
N THR A 194 3.86 25.77 2.53
CA THR A 194 2.61 26.04 1.80
C THR A 194 2.81 27.13 0.75
N PHE A 195 1.85 27.24 -0.16
CA PHE A 195 1.71 28.39 -1.05
C PHE A 195 1.27 29.63 -0.27
#